data_AF-A0AAD9SEI3-F1
#
_entry.id   AF-A0AAD9SEI3-F1
#
_cell.length_a   1.000
_cell.length_b   1.000
_cell.length_c   1.000
_cell.angle_alpha   90.00
_cell.angle_beta   90.00
_cell.angle_gamma   90.00
#
_symmetry.space_group_name_H-M   'P 1'
#
loop_
_entity.id
_entity.type
_entity.pdbx_description
1 polymer ?
#
loop_
_entity_poly.entity_id
_entity_poly.type
_entity_poly.pdbx_seq_one_letter_code
_entity_poly.pdbx_strand_id
1 'polypeptide(L)'
;MFNTLFPPSKPKAQEDVEKHEARLASAFDIDWSSRILGFDHLSVPLERQHKKSYPVLKKTYWNGIQLVKDDQSNNFASKIKNEMRTLPVAPFKVLDAPSLRDDYYCSILTFSPVYQTLAVGLGTRLYSWSEETGVQTLEDNGPSDSSWLTTVDFSSRQGRKCILAYGRSNGLLNLMSLWDAPTLYDRQYPRFRFAPHVEEAPVACVS
;
A
#
# COMPACT_ATOMS: atom_id res chain seq x y z
N MET A 1 -17.80 45.65 -40.42
CA MET A 1 -16.78 45.90 -39.38
C MET A 1 -16.40 44.55 -38.80
N PHE A 2 -15.16 44.12 -38.95
CA PHE A 2 -14.68 42.82 -38.46
C PHE A 2 -13.97 43.05 -37.12
N ASN A 3 -14.51 42.52 -36.02
CA ASN A 3 -13.85 42.56 -34.72
C ASN A 3 -12.89 41.37 -34.63
N THR A 4 -11.59 41.63 -34.63
CA THR A 4 -10.56 40.64 -34.30
C THR A 4 -10.34 40.65 -32.80
N LEU A 5 -10.79 39.60 -32.11
CA LEU A 5 -10.46 39.35 -30.71
C LEU A 5 -9.02 38.82 -30.66
N PHE A 6 -8.07 39.65 -30.24
CA PHE A 6 -6.73 39.18 -29.88
C PHE A 6 -6.82 38.39 -28.57
N PRO A 7 -6.22 37.19 -28.48
CA PRO A 7 -6.09 36.50 -27.20
C PRO A 7 -5.23 37.37 -26.25
N PRO A 8 -5.58 37.47 -24.96
CA PRO A 8 -4.83 38.27 -24.02
C PRO A 8 -3.38 37.75 -23.95
N SER A 9 -2.42 38.66 -24.06
CA SER A 9 -1.01 38.34 -23.85
C SER A 9 -0.83 37.82 -22.42
N LYS A 10 -0.22 36.63 -22.29
CA LYS A 10 0.11 36.08 -20.97
C LYS A 10 1.07 37.05 -20.25
N PRO A 11 0.91 37.31 -18.94
CA PRO A 11 1.82 38.17 -18.20
C PRO A 11 3.25 37.59 -18.23
N LYS A 12 4.25 38.46 -18.34
CA LYS A 12 5.68 38.10 -18.51
C LYS A 12 6.19 37.06 -17.49
N ALA A 13 5.68 37.13 -16.25
CA ALA A 13 5.98 36.16 -15.20
C ALA A 13 5.52 34.73 -15.53
N GLN A 14 4.39 34.56 -16.22
CA GLN A 14 3.86 33.26 -16.63
C GLN A 14 4.75 32.62 -17.71
N GLU A 15 5.28 33.43 -18.62
CA GLU A 15 6.17 32.98 -19.69
C GLU A 15 7.54 32.50 -19.14
N ASP A 16 8.05 33.19 -18.12
CA ASP A 16 9.31 32.81 -17.46
C ASP A 16 9.18 31.51 -16.66
N VAL A 17 8.04 31.29 -16.01
CA VAL A 17 7.70 30.02 -15.35
C VAL A 17 7.62 28.88 -16.37
N GLU A 18 6.91 29.08 -17.48
CA GLU A 18 6.75 28.07 -18.54
C GLU A 18 8.11 27.68 -19.16
N LYS A 19 9.01 28.66 -19.36
CA LYS A 19 10.40 28.41 -19.82
C LYS A 19 11.23 27.65 -18.78
N HIS A 20 11.09 27.98 -17.51
CA HIS A 20 11.81 27.30 -16.44
C HIS A 20 11.37 25.83 -16.33
N GLU A 21 10.06 25.59 -16.33
CA GLU A 21 9.46 24.26 -16.33
C GLU A 21 9.89 23.43 -17.55
N ALA A 22 9.91 24.02 -18.75
CA ALA A 22 10.38 23.34 -19.96
C ALA A 22 11.87 22.95 -19.90
N ARG A 23 12.72 23.78 -19.27
CA ARG A 23 14.13 23.45 -19.05
C ARG A 23 14.29 22.31 -18.05
N LEU A 24 13.51 22.30 -16.97
CA LEU A 24 13.50 21.20 -16.00
C LEU A 24 13.05 19.90 -16.67
N ALA A 25 11.95 19.94 -17.42
CA ALA A 25 11.44 18.80 -18.18
C ALA A 25 12.51 18.17 -19.08
N SER A 26 13.23 19.01 -19.84
CA SER A 26 14.30 18.56 -20.72
C SER A 26 15.51 18.02 -19.96
N ALA A 27 15.84 18.57 -18.78
CA ALA A 27 16.96 18.09 -17.98
C ALA A 27 16.67 16.74 -17.29
N PHE A 28 15.39 16.47 -17.00
CA PHE A 28 14.93 15.24 -16.35
C PHE A 28 14.38 14.19 -17.33
N ASP A 29 14.49 14.40 -18.65
CA ASP A 29 13.92 13.54 -19.70
C ASP A 29 12.41 13.24 -19.51
N ILE A 30 11.65 14.21 -18.97
CA ILE A 30 10.23 14.07 -18.71
C ILE A 30 9.46 14.47 -19.97
N ASP A 31 8.80 13.53 -20.63
CA ASP A 31 7.91 13.79 -21.77
C ASP A 31 6.54 14.30 -21.27
N TRP A 32 6.26 15.59 -21.44
CA TRP A 32 4.99 16.21 -21.04
C TRP A 32 3.79 15.78 -21.88
N SER A 33 4.03 15.19 -23.05
CA SER A 33 2.97 14.58 -23.87
C SER A 33 2.57 13.19 -23.37
N SER A 34 3.35 12.63 -22.44
CA SER A 34 3.05 11.36 -21.80
C SER A 34 2.30 11.60 -20.49
N ARG A 35 1.22 10.86 -20.26
CA ARG A 35 0.60 10.82 -18.93
C ARG A 35 1.60 10.14 -17.98
N ILE A 36 2.08 10.87 -16.97
CA ILE A 36 2.95 10.33 -15.90
C ILE A 36 2.26 9.17 -15.18
N LEU A 37 0.93 9.20 -15.11
CA LEU A 37 0.06 8.09 -14.73
C LEU A 37 -1.02 7.92 -15.81
N GLY A 38 -0.84 6.95 -16.69
CA GLY A 38 -1.91 6.48 -17.56
C GLY A 38 -2.84 5.57 -16.75
N PHE A 39 -3.98 6.07 -16.31
CA PHE A 39 -5.11 5.18 -15.99
C PHE A 39 -5.75 4.71 -17.28
N ASP A 40 -4.97 4.00 -18.10
CA ASP A 40 -5.53 3.01 -18.99
C ASP A 40 -5.80 1.80 -18.09
N HIS A 41 -7.01 1.25 -18.13
CA HIS A 41 -7.43 0.09 -17.32
C HIS A 41 -6.66 -1.22 -17.66
N LEU A 42 -5.48 -1.10 -18.25
CA LEU A 42 -4.59 -2.17 -18.68
C LEU A 42 -3.14 -1.71 -18.54
N SER A 43 -2.59 -1.70 -17.32
CA SER A 43 -1.20 -2.11 -17.08
C SER A 43 -0.89 -2.12 -15.58
N VAL A 44 -0.66 -3.33 -15.05
CA VAL A 44 0.05 -3.54 -13.79
C VAL A 44 1.56 -3.51 -14.09
N PRO A 45 2.43 -3.02 -13.19
CA PRO A 45 3.86 -2.89 -13.42
C PRO A 45 4.55 -4.26 -13.47
N LEU A 46 5.35 -4.52 -14.52
CA LEU A 46 6.22 -5.68 -14.59
C LEU A 46 7.61 -5.36 -14.01
N GLU A 47 8.17 -6.34 -13.33
CA GLU A 47 9.51 -6.40 -12.73
C GLU A 47 10.62 -5.66 -13.49
N ARG A 48 11.43 -4.92 -12.72
CA ARG A 48 12.69 -4.30 -13.15
C ARG A 48 13.72 -5.38 -13.47
N GLN A 49 13.84 -5.73 -14.74
CA GLN A 49 15.04 -6.34 -15.30
C GLN A 49 15.92 -5.23 -15.90
N HIS A 50 17.06 -4.97 -15.26
CA HIS A 50 18.10 -4.07 -15.74
C HIS A 50 18.59 -4.50 -17.12
N LYS A 51 18.20 -3.77 -18.17
CA LYS A 51 18.96 -3.66 -19.42
C LYS A 51 19.15 -2.19 -19.72
N LYS A 52 20.41 -1.72 -19.61
CA LYS A 52 20.82 -0.39 -20.04
C LYS A 52 20.68 -0.33 -21.57
N SER A 53 19.54 0.13 -22.05
CA SER A 53 19.36 0.55 -23.44
C SER A 53 19.03 2.03 -23.39
N TYR A 54 19.96 2.86 -23.84
CA TYR A 54 19.71 4.29 -24.04
C TYR A 54 18.61 4.41 -25.09
N PRO A 55 17.43 4.98 -24.77
CA PRO A 55 16.41 5.16 -25.78
C PRO A 55 16.90 6.27 -26.71
N VAL A 56 17.11 5.92 -27.98
CA VAL A 56 17.25 6.92 -29.05
C VAL A 56 15.97 7.76 -29.02
N LEU A 57 16.13 9.05 -28.71
CA LEU A 57 15.05 9.99 -28.52
C LEU A 57 14.23 10.12 -29.81
N LYS A 58 13.01 9.58 -29.80
CA LYS A 58 11.98 9.87 -30.81
C LYS A 58 11.56 11.33 -30.62
N LYS A 59 11.99 12.19 -31.53
CA LYS A 59 11.79 13.64 -31.43
C LYS A 59 10.34 14.00 -31.75
N THR A 60 9.60 14.50 -30.76
CA THR A 60 8.26 15.07 -30.97
C THR A 60 8.38 16.55 -31.29
N TYR A 61 7.67 17.04 -32.29
CA TYR A 61 7.67 18.47 -32.64
C TYR A 61 6.25 19.00 -32.81
N TRP A 62 6.07 20.29 -32.53
CA TRP A 62 4.81 21.00 -32.71
C TRP A 62 4.66 21.41 -34.18
N ASN A 63 3.51 21.09 -34.80
CA ASN A 63 3.21 21.50 -36.18
C ASN A 63 2.34 22.79 -36.27
N GLY A 64 2.17 23.50 -35.16
CA GLY A 64 1.34 24.70 -35.06
C GLY A 64 -0.11 24.46 -34.65
N ILE A 65 -0.61 23.23 -34.68
CA ILE A 65 -1.97 22.87 -34.21
C ILE A 65 -1.95 21.65 -33.28
N GLN A 66 -0.96 20.76 -33.43
CA GLN A 66 -0.83 19.52 -32.65
C GLN A 66 0.65 19.10 -32.48
N LEU A 67 0.96 18.44 -31.36
CA LEU A 67 2.22 17.72 -31.16
C LEU A 67 2.21 16.42 -31.99
N VAL A 68 3.16 16.30 -32.92
CA VAL A 68 3.31 15.14 -33.79
C VAL A 68 4.57 14.36 -33.38
N LYS A 69 4.45 13.04 -33.22
CA LYS A 69 5.59 12.14 -32.99
C LYS A 69 6.04 11.55 -34.34
N ASP A 70 7.35 11.52 -34.59
CA ASP A 70 7.92 10.95 -35.81
C ASP A 70 7.97 9.41 -35.70
N ASP A 71 7.00 8.72 -36.31
CA ASP A 71 6.89 7.26 -36.30
C ASP A 71 7.56 6.66 -37.55
N GLN A 72 8.89 6.65 -37.54
CA GLN A 72 9.68 5.79 -38.43
C GLN A 72 10.25 4.63 -37.62
N SER A 73 9.50 3.52 -37.50
CA SER A 73 10.07 2.16 -37.37
C SER A 73 9.02 1.05 -37.32
N ASN A 74 9.03 0.27 -38.41
CA ASN A 74 8.70 -1.15 -38.55
C ASN A 74 7.40 -1.70 -37.93
N ASN A 75 6.48 -2.03 -38.84
CA ASN A 75 5.37 -2.97 -38.69
C ASN A 75 5.84 -4.39 -38.29
N PHE A 76 6.28 -4.57 -37.06
CA PHE A 76 6.17 -5.83 -36.32
C PHE A 76 5.21 -5.61 -35.15
N ALA A 77 3.98 -5.21 -35.49
CA ALA A 77 2.87 -5.31 -34.57
C ALA A 77 2.59 -6.80 -34.38
N SER A 78 3.34 -7.42 -33.46
CA SER A 78 2.91 -8.67 -32.83
C SER A 78 1.49 -8.41 -32.36
N LYS A 79 0.56 -9.21 -32.87
CA LYS A 79 -0.86 -9.15 -32.51
C LYS A 79 -0.97 -9.62 -31.07
N ILE A 80 -0.60 -8.75 -30.11
CA ILE A 80 -0.81 -8.96 -28.69
C ILE A 80 -2.33 -8.97 -28.54
N LYS A 81 -2.90 -10.17 -28.44
CA LYS A 81 -4.26 -10.34 -28.00
C LYS A 81 -4.30 -9.72 -26.60
N ASN A 82 -4.90 -8.54 -26.47
CA ASN A 82 -5.31 -7.98 -25.19
C ASN A 82 -6.38 -8.91 -24.62
N GLU A 83 -5.95 -10.02 -24.01
CA GLU A 83 -6.84 -10.79 -23.16
C GLU A 83 -7.18 -9.89 -21.98
N MET A 84 -8.39 -9.35 -22.00
CA MET A 84 -8.92 -8.58 -20.89
C MET A 84 -8.91 -9.49 -19.66
N ARG A 85 -8.06 -9.15 -18.68
CA ARG A 85 -7.98 -9.88 -17.42
C ARG A 85 -9.34 -9.84 -16.73
N THR A 86 -10.00 -10.99 -16.66
CA THR A 86 -11.23 -11.13 -15.88
C THR A 86 -10.85 -11.29 -14.41
N LEU A 87 -11.30 -10.37 -13.56
CA LEU A 87 -11.13 -10.47 -12.12
C LEU A 87 -12.33 -11.18 -11.48
N PRO A 88 -12.13 -12.01 -10.46
CA PRO A 88 -13.24 -12.61 -9.72
C PRO A 88 -14.04 -11.50 -9.03
N VAL A 89 -15.35 -11.54 -9.18
CA VAL A 89 -16.29 -10.57 -8.58
C VAL A 89 -16.65 -10.97 -7.14
N ALA A 90 -16.45 -12.24 -6.78
CA ALA A 90 -16.72 -12.79 -5.47
C ALA A 90 -15.43 -13.17 -4.73
N PRO A 91 -15.41 -13.11 -3.39
CA PRO A 91 -14.28 -13.59 -2.61
C PRO A 91 -14.09 -15.09 -2.82
N PHE A 92 -12.84 -15.54 -2.86
CA PHE A 92 -12.51 -16.96 -3.00
C PHE A 92 -12.76 -17.75 -1.70
N LYS A 93 -12.67 -17.08 -0.55
CA LYS A 93 -12.86 -17.66 0.77
C LYS A 93 -13.46 -16.61 1.71
N VAL A 94 -14.40 -17.06 2.53
CA VAL A 94 -15.04 -16.25 3.57
C VAL A 94 -14.77 -16.96 4.90
N LEU A 95 -14.23 -16.22 5.87
CA LEU A 95 -14.01 -16.69 7.23
C LEU A 95 -14.99 -15.97 8.14
N ASP A 96 -15.57 -16.70 9.07
CA ASP A 96 -16.40 -16.10 10.10
C ASP A 96 -15.53 -15.32 11.09
N ALA A 97 -15.94 -14.10 11.39
CA ALA A 97 -15.26 -13.20 12.31
C ALA A 97 -16.20 -12.76 13.44
N PRO A 98 -16.60 -13.67 14.34
CA PRO A 98 -17.48 -13.33 15.45
C PRO A 98 -16.79 -12.31 16.37
N SER A 99 -17.53 -11.32 16.84
CA SER A 99 -16.98 -10.26 17.73
C SER A 99 -15.82 -9.47 17.11
N LEU A 100 -15.73 -9.42 15.78
CA LEU A 100 -14.88 -8.44 15.10
C LEU A 100 -15.34 -7.05 15.49
N ARG A 101 -14.40 -6.24 15.96
CA ARG A 101 -14.71 -4.91 16.46
C ARG A 101 -14.89 -3.94 15.29
N ASP A 102 -16.04 -3.27 15.24
CA ASP A 102 -16.33 -2.21 14.28
C ASP A 102 -15.91 -0.86 14.86
N ASP A 103 -14.60 -0.59 14.84
CA ASP A 103 -14.01 0.61 15.42
C ASP A 103 -12.91 1.15 14.48
N TYR A 104 -13.09 2.37 14.01
CA TYR A 104 -12.19 3.02 13.04
C TYR A 104 -10.75 3.14 13.54
N TYR A 105 -10.55 3.22 14.86
CA TYR A 105 -9.23 3.39 15.46
C TYR A 105 -8.52 2.06 15.76
N CYS A 106 -9.16 0.93 15.49
CA CYS A 106 -8.62 -0.39 15.75
C CYS A 106 -8.03 -1.02 14.48
N SER A 107 -6.77 -1.44 14.54
CA SER A 107 -6.08 -2.20 13.49
C SER A 107 -5.89 -3.64 13.94
N ILE A 108 -6.97 -4.42 13.95
CA ILE A 108 -7.04 -5.76 14.56
C ILE A 108 -6.75 -6.91 13.59
N LEU A 109 -6.31 -6.64 12.36
CA LEU A 109 -6.05 -7.65 11.35
C LEU A 109 -4.74 -7.37 10.62
N THR A 110 -3.88 -8.39 10.50
CA THR A 110 -2.58 -8.30 9.81
C THR A 110 -2.23 -9.63 9.16
N PHE A 111 -1.43 -9.61 8.10
CA PHE A 111 -1.00 -10.82 7.38
C PHE A 111 0.52 -10.88 7.28
N SER A 112 1.10 -12.01 7.69
CA SER A 112 2.51 -12.28 7.50
C SER A 112 2.75 -13.03 6.19
N PRO A 113 3.42 -12.43 5.19
CA PRO A 113 3.79 -13.14 3.97
C PRO A 113 4.94 -14.14 4.18
N VAL A 114 5.65 -14.07 5.32
CA VAL A 114 6.77 -14.96 5.62
C VAL A 114 6.28 -16.28 6.23
N TYR A 115 5.28 -16.20 7.11
CA TYR A 115 4.67 -17.37 7.75
C TYR A 115 3.30 -17.74 7.14
N GLN A 116 2.88 -17.04 6.08
CA GLN A 116 1.61 -17.23 5.36
C GLN A 116 0.39 -17.31 6.28
N THR A 117 0.39 -16.48 7.32
CA THR A 117 -0.59 -16.53 8.40
C THR A 117 -1.22 -15.16 8.58
N LEU A 118 -2.54 -15.16 8.61
CA LEU A 118 -3.38 -14.05 9.03
C LEU A 118 -3.48 -14.07 10.55
N ALA A 119 -3.27 -12.94 11.21
CA ALA A 119 -3.60 -12.76 12.62
C ALA A 119 -4.77 -11.79 12.74
N VAL A 120 -5.75 -12.13 13.57
CA VAL A 120 -6.96 -11.33 13.77
C VAL A 120 -7.38 -11.30 15.24
N GLY A 121 -7.64 -10.11 15.75
CA GLY A 121 -8.23 -9.91 17.08
C GLY A 121 -9.75 -9.94 17.01
N LEU A 122 -10.38 -10.83 17.76
CA LEU A 122 -11.84 -11.00 17.83
C LEU A 122 -12.27 -10.90 19.30
N GLY A 123 -12.95 -9.80 19.66
CA GLY A 123 -13.26 -9.47 21.04
C GLY A 123 -12.00 -9.35 21.91
N THR A 124 -11.86 -10.24 22.89
CA THR A 124 -10.73 -10.29 23.85
C THR A 124 -9.62 -11.27 23.45
N ARG A 125 -9.81 -11.97 22.33
CA ARG A 125 -8.99 -13.11 21.90
C ARG A 125 -8.27 -12.82 20.60
N LEU A 126 -7.08 -13.38 20.48
CA LEU A 126 -6.25 -13.29 19.28
C LEU A 126 -6.21 -14.64 18.59
N TYR A 127 -6.57 -14.64 17.31
CA TYR A 127 -6.61 -15.82 16.45
C TYR A 127 -5.58 -15.70 15.34
N SER A 128 -5.15 -16.85 14.84
CA SER A 128 -4.44 -16.97 13.58
C SER A 128 -5.19 -17.86 12.60
N TRP A 129 -4.94 -17.63 11.33
CA TRP A 129 -5.41 -18.48 10.26
C TRP A 129 -4.33 -18.66 9.20
N SER A 130 -4.08 -19.90 8.80
CA SER A 130 -3.26 -20.22 7.64
C SER A 130 -3.97 -21.27 6.77
N GLU A 131 -3.57 -21.39 5.50
CA GLU A 131 -4.13 -22.43 4.63
C GLU A 131 -3.72 -23.85 5.08
N GLU A 132 -2.55 -23.98 5.72
CA GLU A 132 -2.01 -25.27 6.16
C GLU A 132 -2.64 -25.77 7.48
N THR A 133 -2.84 -24.87 8.45
CA THR A 133 -3.26 -25.23 9.81
C THR A 133 -4.69 -24.82 10.17
N GLY A 134 -5.36 -24.06 9.29
CA GLY A 134 -6.69 -23.53 9.55
C GLY A 134 -6.69 -22.47 10.65
N VAL A 135 -7.82 -22.33 11.36
CA VAL A 135 -7.99 -21.37 12.45
C VAL A 135 -7.36 -21.92 13.73
N GLN A 136 -6.51 -21.13 14.38
CA GLN A 136 -5.87 -21.44 15.66
C GLN A 136 -6.07 -20.28 16.64
N THR A 137 -6.16 -20.58 17.94
CA THR A 137 -6.22 -19.54 18.98
C THR A 137 -4.81 -19.28 19.50
N LEU A 138 -4.32 -18.05 19.36
CA LEU A 138 -2.98 -17.65 19.80
C LEU A 138 -2.97 -17.16 21.24
N GLU A 139 -3.97 -16.37 21.62
CA GLU A 139 -4.12 -15.89 23.00
C GLU A 139 -5.59 -15.78 23.42
N ASP A 140 -5.86 -16.29 24.61
CA ASP A 140 -7.12 -16.10 25.34
C ASP A 140 -6.81 -15.63 26.76
N ASN A 141 -7.21 -14.39 27.10
CA ASN A 141 -7.03 -13.85 28.46
C ASN A 141 -8.10 -14.34 29.45
N GLY A 142 -8.98 -15.24 29.02
CA GLY A 142 -10.00 -15.82 29.87
C GLY A 142 -11.12 -14.84 30.22
N PRO A 143 -12.09 -15.27 31.04
CA PRO A 143 -13.32 -14.51 31.29
C PRO A 143 -13.14 -13.31 32.23
N SER A 144 -12.02 -13.21 32.94
CA SER A 144 -11.77 -12.12 33.91
C SER A 144 -11.25 -10.83 33.27
N ASP A 145 -10.72 -10.91 32.05
CA ASP A 145 -10.16 -9.76 31.35
C ASP A 145 -11.14 -9.27 30.27
N SER A 146 -11.67 -8.06 30.45
CA SER A 146 -12.56 -7.41 29.49
C SER A 146 -11.82 -6.58 28.44
N SER A 147 -10.48 -6.56 28.48
CA SER A 147 -9.68 -5.81 27.49
C SER A 147 -9.78 -6.45 26.11
N TRP A 148 -10.10 -5.62 25.12
CA TRP A 148 -10.13 -6.00 23.71
C TRP A 148 -8.83 -5.64 23.02
N LEU A 149 -8.59 -6.27 21.86
CA LEU A 149 -7.46 -5.91 21.01
C LEU A 149 -7.73 -4.60 20.28
N THR A 150 -6.73 -3.73 20.28
CA THR A 150 -6.76 -2.43 19.59
C THR A 150 -5.87 -2.45 18.36
N THR A 151 -4.71 -3.10 18.43
CA THR A 151 -3.76 -3.19 17.32
C THR A 151 -3.12 -4.57 17.26
N VAL A 152 -2.83 -5.05 16.05
CA VAL A 152 -2.12 -6.29 15.77
C VAL A 152 -1.23 -6.07 14.55
N ASP A 153 0.06 -6.33 14.66
CA ASP A 153 0.97 -6.23 13.51
C ASP A 153 2.17 -7.19 13.59
N PHE A 154 2.69 -7.58 12.43
CA PHE A 154 3.85 -8.44 12.30
C PHE A 154 5.15 -7.64 12.14
N SER A 155 6.23 -8.19 12.68
CA SER A 155 7.59 -7.72 12.44
C SER A 155 7.93 -7.71 10.96
N SER A 156 8.87 -6.83 10.58
CA SER A 156 9.30 -6.66 9.19
C SER A 156 9.62 -7.96 8.45
N ARG A 157 9.27 -7.98 7.16
CA ARG A 157 9.58 -9.08 6.25
C ARG A 157 11.07 -9.35 6.14
N GLN A 158 11.91 -8.31 6.19
CA GLN A 158 13.37 -8.43 6.13
C GLN A 158 13.92 -9.17 7.34
N GLY A 159 13.35 -8.97 8.52
CA GLY A 159 13.76 -9.67 9.75
C GLY A 159 13.44 -11.16 9.73
N ARG A 160 12.41 -11.60 8.97
CA ARG A 160 11.96 -12.99 8.84
C ARG A 160 11.67 -13.72 10.17
N LYS A 161 11.48 -12.96 11.26
CA LYS A 161 11.23 -13.53 12.60
C LYS A 161 9.75 -13.71 12.94
N CYS A 162 8.83 -13.21 12.10
CA CYS A 162 7.38 -13.36 12.28
C CYS A 162 6.92 -13.09 13.73
N ILE A 163 7.49 -12.05 14.35
CA ILE A 163 7.11 -11.63 15.69
C ILE A 163 5.81 -10.86 15.55
N LEU A 164 4.78 -11.27 16.25
CA LEU A 164 3.48 -10.63 16.30
C LEU A 164 3.43 -9.72 17.51
N ALA A 165 3.24 -8.42 17.28
CA ALA A 165 2.95 -7.45 18.32
C ALA A 165 1.44 -7.20 18.36
N TYR A 166 0.87 -7.07 19.54
CA TYR A 166 -0.54 -6.72 19.70
C TYR A 166 -0.79 -5.85 20.93
N GLY A 167 -1.58 -4.80 20.73
CA GLY A 167 -2.02 -3.86 21.74
C GLY A 167 -3.42 -4.17 22.24
N ARG A 168 -3.67 -3.85 23.51
CA ARG A 168 -4.95 -4.00 24.18
C ARG A 168 -5.49 -2.66 24.69
N SER A 169 -6.79 -2.60 24.94
CA SER A 169 -7.47 -1.39 25.44
C SER A 169 -7.05 -0.95 26.85
N ASN A 170 -6.42 -1.84 27.62
CA ASN A 170 -5.84 -1.52 28.93
C ASN A 170 -4.43 -0.90 28.82
N GLY A 171 -3.98 -0.54 27.62
CA GLY A 171 -2.66 0.05 27.38
C GLY A 171 -1.53 -0.97 27.28
N LEU A 172 -1.79 -2.28 27.48
CA LEU A 172 -0.75 -3.29 27.38
C LEU A 172 -0.38 -3.57 25.92
N LEU A 173 0.92 -3.53 25.63
CA LEU A 173 1.51 -4.04 24.39
C LEU A 173 2.23 -5.36 24.70
N ASN A 174 1.93 -6.40 23.94
CA ASN A 174 2.55 -7.72 24.05
C ASN A 174 3.19 -8.12 22.72
N LEU A 175 4.22 -8.95 22.78
CA LEU A 175 4.87 -9.55 21.62
C LEU A 175 4.89 -11.07 21.76
N MET A 176 4.72 -11.79 20.66
CA MET A 176 4.89 -13.24 20.59
C MET A 176 5.64 -13.64 19.31
N SER A 177 6.38 -14.74 19.35
CA SER A 177 7.00 -15.35 18.17
C SER A 177 6.08 -16.48 17.67
N LEU A 178 5.68 -16.44 16.39
CA LEU A 178 4.90 -17.55 15.79
C LEU A 178 5.75 -18.78 15.49
N TRP A 179 7.08 -18.64 15.34
CA TRP A 179 7.98 -19.77 15.13
C TRP A 179 8.20 -20.59 16.39
N ASP A 180 8.18 -19.92 17.53
CA ASP A 180 8.40 -20.54 18.83
C ASP A 180 7.08 -20.90 19.50
N ALA A 181 5.99 -21.11 18.74
CA ALA A 181 4.66 -21.30 19.32
C ALA A 181 4.67 -22.38 20.42
N PRO A 182 4.42 -22.01 21.70
CA PRO A 182 4.20 -23.00 22.74
C PRO A 182 2.95 -23.79 22.38
N THR A 183 3.04 -25.11 22.48
CA THR A 183 1.86 -25.88 22.89
C THR A 183 1.27 -25.19 24.12
N LEU A 184 -0.06 -25.07 24.19
CA LEU A 184 -0.87 -24.33 25.18
C LEU A 184 -0.49 -24.44 26.68
N TYR A 185 0.53 -25.24 27.02
CA TYR A 185 1.02 -25.55 28.36
C TYR A 185 2.38 -24.92 28.71
N ASP A 186 3.16 -24.40 27.76
CA ASP A 186 4.46 -23.80 28.09
C ASP A 186 4.42 -22.26 28.05
N ARG A 187 4.10 -21.67 29.19
CA ARG A 187 3.97 -20.21 29.39
C ARG A 187 5.33 -19.50 29.54
N GLN A 188 6.46 -20.11 29.13
CA GLN A 188 7.81 -19.59 29.42
C GLN A 188 8.47 -18.77 28.28
N TYR A 189 7.74 -18.26 27.30
CA TYR A 189 8.33 -17.29 26.38
C TYR A 189 8.36 -15.88 26.99
N PRO A 190 9.39 -15.06 26.70
CA PRO A 190 9.51 -13.72 27.24
C PRO A 190 8.38 -12.85 26.70
N ARG A 191 7.29 -12.74 27.49
CA ARG A 191 6.25 -11.75 27.28
C ARG A 191 6.81 -10.41 27.68
N PHE A 192 7.31 -9.67 26.70
CA PHE A 192 7.63 -8.26 26.89
C PHE A 192 6.31 -7.50 27.01
N ARG A 193 5.88 -7.27 28.24
CA ARG A 193 4.75 -6.41 28.58
C ARG A 193 5.28 -5.01 28.79
N PHE A 194 4.98 -4.13 27.85
CA PHE A 194 5.15 -2.70 28.07
C PHE A 194 3.86 -2.18 28.67
N ALA A 195 3.89 -1.84 29.95
CA ALA A 195 2.83 -1.07 30.60
C ALA A 195 3.19 0.41 30.47
N PRO A 196 2.39 1.23 29.78
CA PRO A 196 2.63 2.66 29.73
C PRO A 196 2.46 3.24 31.14
N HIS A 197 3.43 4.04 31.57
CA HIS A 197 3.26 4.94 32.70
C HIS A 197 2.21 5.97 32.27
N VAL A 198 0.98 5.84 32.76
CA VAL A 198 -0.10 6.78 32.47
C VAL A 198 0.19 8.09 33.21
N GLU A 199 0.82 9.04 32.54
CA GLU A 199 0.73 10.45 32.91
C GLU A 199 -0.49 11.01 32.18
N GLU A 200 -1.54 11.34 32.94
CA GLU A 200 -2.77 11.93 32.40
C GLU A 200 -2.50 13.35 31.89
N ALA A 201 -1.98 13.49 30.68
CA ALA A 201 -1.97 14.74 29.96
C ALA A 201 -3.06 14.71 28.87
N PRO A 202 -4.00 15.66 28.84
CA PRO A 202 -5.03 15.71 27.81
C PRO A 202 -4.39 16.02 26.45
N VAL A 203 -4.57 15.12 25.48
CA VAL A 203 -4.24 15.40 24.08
C VAL A 203 -5.27 16.39 23.55
N ALA A 204 -4.95 17.68 23.61
CA ALA A 204 -5.73 18.71 22.95
C ALA A 204 -5.38 18.72 21.46
N CYS A 205 -6.32 18.27 20.62
CA CYS A 205 -6.30 18.55 19.19
C CYS A 205 -6.58 20.06 19.01
N VAL A 206 -5.58 20.87 18.71
CA VAL A 206 -5.81 22.25 18.28
C VAL A 206 -6.12 22.24 16.78
N SER A 207 -7.22 22.93 16.45
CA SER A 207 -7.79 23.14 15.11
C SER A 207 -6.88 23.92 14.16
#